data_AF-A0A955MY50-F1
#
_entry.id   AF-A0A955MY50-F1
#
_cell.length_a   1.000
_cell.length_b   1.000
_cell.length_c   1.000
_cell.angle_alpha   90.00
_cell.angle_beta   90.00
_cell.angle_gamma   90.00
#
_symmetry.space_group_name_H-M   'P 1'
#
loop_
_entity.id
_entity.type
_entity.pdbx_description
1 polymer ?
#
loop_
_entity_poly.entity_id
_entity_poly.type
_entity_poly.pdbx_seq_one_letter_code
_entity_poly.pdbx_strand_id
1 'polypeptide(L)'
;MDEGKKHEGGNSWITVWGNRTIVAGLLLILGFLALLQSPGNTAEHPGLVFSQSDLPQLQDRIKIDEHAELWAEILQEAEGYCTPGTDRYANPSDVDGGPTRFGKTIGHSFGRRLSRWMETLGFAYWMTGEERFGDHGAQLLVASARALPATDERMAQSYAGGRGDFMRGLALGYDW
;
A
#
# COMPACT_ATOMS: atom_id res chain seq x y z
N MET A 1 -84.37 -0.63 -48.78
CA MET A 1 -83.85 -2.00 -48.78
C MET A 1 -82.34 -1.86 -48.89
N ASP A 2 -81.64 -1.90 -47.76
CA ASP A 2 -80.98 -3.11 -47.21
C ASP A 2 -79.80 -3.50 -48.13
N GLU A 3 -78.55 -3.69 -47.71
CA GLU A 3 -77.88 -3.93 -46.43
C GLU A 3 -76.39 -3.59 -46.62
N GLY A 4 -75.61 -3.49 -45.53
CA GLY A 4 -74.15 -3.73 -45.56
C GLY A 4 -73.34 -2.82 -44.63
N LYS A 5 -73.46 -2.97 -43.30
CA LYS A 5 -72.49 -3.68 -42.42
C LYS A 5 -71.02 -3.33 -42.71
N LYS A 6 -70.42 -2.51 -41.86
CA LYS A 6 -69.48 -2.88 -40.76
C LYS A 6 -68.18 -3.53 -41.26
N HIS A 7 -67.05 -2.85 -41.01
CA HIS A 7 -65.89 -3.43 -40.30
C HIS A 7 -64.97 -2.30 -39.83
N GLU A 8 -65.13 -1.90 -38.57
CA GLU A 8 -64.06 -1.32 -37.75
C GLU A 8 -63.19 -2.47 -37.22
N GLY A 9 -61.88 -2.35 -37.33
CA GLY A 9 -60.95 -3.32 -36.77
C GLY A 9 -59.55 -3.18 -37.36
N GLY A 10 -58.73 -2.33 -36.75
CA GLY A 10 -57.36 -2.08 -37.20
C GLY A 10 -56.42 -1.64 -36.08
N ASN A 11 -55.98 -2.62 -35.28
CA ASN A 11 -54.65 -2.71 -34.67
C ASN A 11 -54.17 -1.59 -33.73
N SER A 12 -54.73 -1.54 -32.51
CA SER A 12 -54.18 -0.78 -31.37
C SER A 12 -53.66 -1.71 -30.26
N TRP A 13 -52.72 -2.60 -30.57
CA TRP A 13 -52.08 -3.47 -29.55
C TRP A 13 -50.55 -3.50 -29.64
N ILE A 14 -49.93 -2.91 -30.67
CA ILE A 14 -48.47 -3.02 -30.92
C ILE A 14 -47.65 -1.97 -30.14
N THR A 15 -48.24 -0.87 -29.69
CA THR A 15 -47.49 0.24 -29.06
C THR A 15 -47.24 0.09 -27.56
N VAL A 16 -47.86 -0.88 -26.86
CA VAL A 16 -47.70 -1.01 -25.40
C VAL A 16 -46.53 -1.91 -24.98
N TRP A 17 -46.04 -2.79 -25.87
CA TRP A 17 -44.96 -3.72 -25.55
C TRP A 17 -43.55 -3.17 -25.81
N GLY A 18 -43.40 -2.10 -26.61
CA GLY A 18 -42.09 -1.52 -26.93
C GLY A 18 -41.44 -0.72 -25.79
N ASN A 19 -42.25 -0.11 -24.92
CA ASN A 19 -41.72 0.79 -23.88
C ASN A 19 -41.22 0.08 -22.61
N ARG A 20 -41.62 -1.18 -22.36
CA ARG A 20 -41.16 -1.90 -21.14
C ARG A 20 -39.76 -2.49 -21.31
N THR A 21 -39.37 -2.86 -22.52
CA THR A 21 -38.05 -3.43 -22.83
C THR A 21 -36.95 -2.38 -22.82
N ILE A 22 -37.26 -1.14 -23.23
CA ILE A 22 -36.30 -0.03 -23.26
C ILE A 22 -35.96 0.44 -21.83
N VAL A 23 -36.94 0.49 -20.92
CA VAL A 23 -36.71 0.91 -19.52
C VAL A 23 -35.92 -0.14 -18.74
N ALA A 24 -36.13 -1.43 -18.99
CA ALA A 24 -35.36 -2.50 -18.36
C ALA A 24 -33.88 -2.52 -18.80
N GLY A 25 -33.61 -2.21 -20.07
CA GLY A 25 -32.24 -2.10 -20.58
C GLY A 25 -31.45 -0.91 -20.01
N LEU A 26 -32.11 0.24 -19.81
CA LEU A 26 -31.50 1.45 -19.24
C LEU A 26 -31.12 1.28 -17.76
N LEU A 27 -31.93 0.56 -16.97
CA LEU A 27 -31.62 0.25 -15.57
C LEU A 27 -30.44 -0.72 -15.42
N LEU A 28 -30.27 -1.68 -16.35
CA LEU A 28 -29.12 -2.59 -16.37
C LEU A 28 -27.82 -1.85 -16.74
N ILE A 29 -27.85 -0.91 -17.67
CA ILE A 29 -26.68 -0.11 -18.06
C ILE A 29 -26.27 0.87 -16.94
N LEU A 30 -27.24 1.49 -16.26
CA LEU A 30 -26.96 2.37 -15.11
C LEU A 30 -26.42 1.60 -13.89
N GLY A 31 -26.92 0.39 -13.63
CA GLY A 31 -26.36 -0.48 -12.59
C GLY A 31 -24.93 -0.94 -12.89
N PHE A 32 -24.61 -1.19 -14.17
CA PHE A 32 -23.26 -1.60 -14.58
C PHE A 32 -22.26 -0.42 -14.55
N LEU A 33 -22.69 0.80 -14.90
CA LEU A 33 -21.86 2.00 -14.74
C LEU A 33 -21.61 2.36 -13.26
N ALA A 34 -22.57 2.14 -12.36
CA ALA A 34 -22.39 2.38 -10.93
C ALA A 34 -21.37 1.43 -10.28
N LEU A 35 -21.27 0.18 -10.78
CA LEU A 35 -20.25 -0.78 -10.34
C LEU A 35 -18.83 -0.45 -10.85
N LEU A 36 -18.72 0.27 -11.97
CA LEU A 36 -17.44 0.79 -12.48
C LEU A 36 -17.00 2.09 -11.79
N GLN A 37 -17.90 2.72 -11.03
CA GLN A 37 -17.64 3.90 -10.20
C GLN A 37 -17.56 3.56 -8.71
N SER A 38 -17.41 2.29 -8.31
CA SER A 38 -16.75 2.05 -7.04
C SER A 38 -15.42 2.77 -7.14
N PRO A 39 -15.17 3.85 -6.36
CA PRO A 39 -13.83 4.39 -6.29
C PRO A 39 -12.98 3.18 -5.97
N GLY A 40 -12.06 2.85 -6.87
CA GLY A 40 -11.04 1.89 -6.51
C GLY A 40 -10.49 2.46 -5.22
N ASN A 41 -10.74 1.78 -4.10
CA ASN A 41 -10.10 2.10 -2.85
C ASN A 41 -8.62 1.88 -3.14
N THR A 42 -7.95 2.88 -3.71
CA THR A 42 -6.54 3.11 -3.50
C THR A 42 -6.43 3.06 -2.00
N ALA A 43 -5.85 1.98 -1.48
CA ALA A 43 -5.65 1.82 -0.06
C ALA A 43 -4.98 3.12 0.40
N GLU A 44 -5.64 3.87 1.28
CA GLU A 44 -5.06 5.10 1.80
C GLU A 44 -3.85 4.68 2.62
N HIS A 45 -2.67 5.05 2.13
CA HIS A 45 -1.39 4.78 2.77
C HIS A 45 -1.00 6.00 3.62
N PRO A 46 -0.49 5.81 4.84
CA PRO A 46 -0.22 4.52 5.47
C PRO A 46 -1.50 3.92 6.06
N GLY A 47 -1.54 2.59 6.17
CA GLY A 47 -2.63 1.82 6.78
C GLY A 47 -2.17 0.82 7.84
N LEU A 48 -0.85 0.64 8.01
CA LEU A 48 -0.24 -0.17 9.05
C LEU A 48 0.20 0.71 10.22
N VAL A 49 -0.19 0.32 11.44
CA VAL A 49 0.08 1.01 12.72
C VAL A 49 -0.66 2.34 12.88
N PHE A 50 -0.75 3.15 11.84
CA PHE A 50 -1.52 4.39 11.80
C PHE A 50 -2.09 4.63 10.40
N SER A 51 -3.07 5.53 10.32
CA SER A 51 -3.73 5.98 9.09
C SER A 51 -3.32 7.40 8.71
N GLN A 52 -3.64 7.85 7.49
CA GLN A 52 -3.50 9.27 7.13
C GLN A 52 -4.25 10.21 8.09
N SER A 53 -5.41 9.77 8.60
CA SER A 53 -6.20 10.57 9.54
C SER A 53 -5.54 10.77 10.91
N ASP A 54 -4.55 9.93 11.26
CA ASP A 54 -3.77 10.06 12.50
C ASP A 54 -2.60 11.05 12.39
N LEU A 55 -2.18 11.41 11.17
CA LEU A 55 -0.97 12.23 10.94
C LEU A 55 -0.98 13.58 11.67
N PRO A 56 -2.06 14.38 11.66
CA PRO A 56 -2.06 15.65 12.38
C PRO A 56 -1.82 15.47 13.88
N GLN A 57 -2.41 14.44 14.49
CA GLN A 57 -2.22 14.16 15.91
C GLN A 57 -0.78 13.68 16.20
N LEU A 58 -0.20 12.84 15.35
CA LEU A 58 1.18 12.37 15.50
C LEU A 58 2.19 13.53 15.37
N GLN A 59 1.99 14.40 14.38
CA GLN A 59 2.81 15.60 14.17
C GLN A 59 2.72 16.58 15.33
N ASP A 60 1.59 16.69 16.00
CA ASP A 60 1.48 17.49 17.21
C ASP A 60 2.13 16.82 18.41
N ARG A 61 2.02 15.49 18.54
CA ARG A 61 2.66 14.73 19.64
C ARG A 61 4.17 14.86 19.63
N ILE A 62 4.83 14.81 18.47
CA ILE A 62 6.30 14.93 18.37
C ILE A 62 6.84 16.31 18.76
N LYS A 63 5.96 17.31 18.95
CA LYS A 63 6.34 18.67 19.42
C LYS A 63 6.26 18.82 20.94
N ILE A 64 5.69 17.85 21.65
CA ILE A 64 5.56 17.86 23.12
C ILE A 64 6.89 17.39 23.72
N ASP A 65 7.39 18.09 24.76
CA ASP A 65 8.75 17.91 25.30
C ASP A 65 9.18 16.43 25.47
N GLU A 66 8.34 15.58 26.06
CA GLU A 66 8.67 14.15 26.29
C GLU A 66 8.84 13.32 25.01
N HIS A 67 8.19 13.71 23.92
CA HIS A 67 8.29 13.05 22.62
C HIS A 67 9.25 13.76 21.68
N ALA A 68 9.54 15.04 21.91
CA ALA A 68 10.42 15.83 21.06
C ALA A 68 11.86 15.29 21.10
N GLU A 69 12.34 14.86 22.27
CA GLU A 69 13.65 14.22 22.41
C GLU A 69 13.72 12.90 21.63
N LEU A 70 12.73 12.01 21.83
CA LEU A 70 12.66 10.75 21.10
C LEU A 70 12.53 10.96 19.59
N TRP A 71 11.74 11.95 19.18
CA TRP A 71 11.60 12.31 17.77
C TRP A 71 12.93 12.80 17.18
N ALA A 72 13.70 13.62 17.91
CA ALA A 72 15.01 14.07 17.47
C ALA A 72 15.99 12.89 17.26
N GLU A 73 15.93 11.86 18.11
CA GLU A 73 16.73 10.64 17.93
C GLU A 73 16.31 9.86 16.68
N ILE A 74 15.00 9.69 16.44
CA ILE A 74 14.48 9.03 15.24
C ILE A 74 14.90 9.78 13.98
N LEU A 75 14.77 11.11 13.99
CA LEU A 75 15.12 11.94 12.84
C LEU A 75 16.63 11.89 12.58
N GLN A 76 17.47 11.98 13.61
CA GLN A 76 18.92 11.81 13.46
C GLN A 76 19.29 10.42 12.92
N GLU A 77 18.57 9.37 13.33
CA GLU A 77 18.79 8.04 12.79
C GLU A 77 18.41 7.96 11.30
N ALA A 78 17.27 8.54 10.91
CA ALA A 78 16.85 8.64 9.50
C ALA A 78 17.88 9.40 8.65
N GLU A 79 18.40 10.52 9.16
CA GLU A 79 19.47 11.27 8.51
C GLU A 79 20.74 10.45 8.35
N GLY A 80 21.12 9.70 9.39
CA GLY A 80 22.25 8.77 9.33
C GLY A 80 22.08 7.74 8.22
N TYR A 81 20.89 7.13 8.09
CA TYR A 81 20.62 6.18 7.03
C TYR A 81 20.75 6.80 5.63
N CYS A 82 20.31 8.03 5.44
CA CYS A 82 20.34 8.72 4.14
C CYS A 82 21.68 9.37 3.77
N THR A 83 22.65 9.47 4.68
CA THR A 83 23.88 10.27 4.46
C THR A 83 25.09 9.40 4.12
N PRO A 84 25.56 9.37 2.85
CA PRO A 84 26.73 8.60 2.48
C PRO A 84 27.98 9.03 3.26
N GLY A 85 28.80 8.04 3.62
CA GLY A 85 30.05 8.28 4.37
C GLY A 85 29.89 8.34 5.89
N THR A 86 28.66 8.28 6.40
CA THR A 86 28.43 8.04 7.83
C THR A 86 28.54 6.53 8.15
N ASP A 87 28.80 6.21 9.41
CA ASP A 87 28.79 4.84 9.93
C ASP A 87 27.40 4.19 9.90
N ARG A 88 26.35 5.02 9.88
CA ARG A 88 24.95 4.61 9.81
C ARG A 88 24.40 4.54 8.40
N TYR A 89 25.15 4.93 7.37
CA TYR A 89 24.63 4.95 6.00
C TYR A 89 24.07 3.58 5.59
N ALA A 90 22.79 3.55 5.24
CA ALA A 90 22.13 2.34 4.77
C ALA A 90 22.34 2.24 3.26
N ASN A 91 23.41 1.57 2.83
CA ASN A 91 23.76 1.49 1.41
C ASN A 91 22.83 0.54 0.64
N PRO A 92 22.01 1.02 -0.33
CA PRO A 92 21.14 0.13 -1.13
C PRO A 92 21.92 -0.85 -2.02
N SER A 93 23.19 -0.58 -2.28
CA SER A 93 24.06 -1.49 -3.06
C SER A 93 24.65 -2.63 -2.22
N ASP A 94 24.49 -2.59 -0.89
CA ASP A 94 25.07 -3.57 0.05
C ASP A 94 24.12 -3.82 1.24
N VAL A 95 22.87 -4.17 0.95
CA VAL A 95 21.85 -4.41 1.99
C VAL A 95 22.07 -5.71 2.77
N ASP A 96 22.75 -6.69 2.17
CA ASP A 96 23.02 -7.97 2.82
C ASP A 96 24.30 -7.94 3.68
N GLY A 97 25.17 -6.95 3.49
CA GLY A 97 26.39 -6.77 4.29
C GLY A 97 27.44 -7.85 4.00
N GLY A 98 27.39 -8.44 2.80
CA GLY A 98 28.34 -9.44 2.33
C GLY A 98 28.16 -10.87 2.89
N PRO A 99 29.08 -11.80 2.57
CA PRO A 99 28.90 -13.25 2.70
C PRO A 99 28.94 -13.82 4.15
N THR A 100 28.74 -13.00 5.18
CA THR A 100 28.89 -13.43 6.58
C THR A 100 27.68 -14.20 7.12
N ARG A 101 27.78 -15.54 7.08
CA ARG A 101 27.55 -16.51 8.18
C ARG A 101 26.23 -16.52 8.97
N PHE A 102 25.10 -16.15 8.39
CA PHE A 102 23.83 -16.41 9.07
C PHE A 102 23.21 -17.68 8.50
N GLY A 103 23.32 -18.79 9.24
CA GLY A 103 22.59 -20.02 8.93
C GLY A 103 21.08 -19.79 9.07
N LYS A 104 20.43 -20.46 10.02
CA LYS A 104 18.99 -20.29 10.24
C LYS A 104 18.58 -18.90 10.78
N THR A 105 19.53 -18.01 11.06
CA THR A 105 19.33 -16.69 11.66
C THR A 105 19.34 -15.53 10.66
N ILE A 106 19.55 -15.79 9.36
CA ILE A 106 19.63 -14.71 8.36
C ILE A 106 18.32 -13.93 8.32
N GLY A 107 17.17 -14.60 8.37
CA GLY A 107 15.87 -13.94 8.42
C GLY A 107 15.73 -12.97 9.61
N HIS A 108 16.23 -13.33 10.79
CA HIS A 108 16.15 -12.43 11.95
C HIS A 108 17.08 -11.21 11.81
N SER A 109 18.35 -11.45 11.49
CA SER A 109 19.33 -10.37 11.38
C SER A 109 18.96 -9.40 10.26
N PHE A 110 18.67 -9.93 9.08
CA PHE A 110 18.28 -9.14 7.93
C PHE A 110 16.89 -8.52 8.11
N GLY A 111 15.88 -9.30 8.54
CA GLY A 111 14.50 -8.83 8.69
C GLY A 111 14.33 -7.74 9.74
N ARG A 112 15.03 -7.83 10.88
CA ARG A 112 14.99 -6.77 11.91
C ARG A 112 15.67 -5.49 11.43
N ARG A 113 16.78 -5.61 10.71
CA ARG A 113 17.46 -4.47 10.10
C ARG A 113 16.56 -3.80 9.06
N LEU A 114 15.93 -4.57 8.18
CA LEU A 114 14.95 -4.04 7.22
C LEU A 114 13.78 -3.37 7.93
N SER A 115 13.18 -4.02 8.94
CA SER A 115 12.09 -3.43 9.72
C SER A 115 12.50 -2.09 10.34
N ARG A 116 13.70 -2.02 10.94
CA ARG A 116 14.23 -0.77 11.50
C ARG A 116 14.38 0.32 10.44
N TRP A 117 14.94 0.00 9.27
CA TRP A 117 15.05 0.98 8.19
C TRP A 117 13.68 1.50 7.75
N MET A 118 12.70 0.61 7.53
CA MET A 118 11.37 1.02 7.05
C MET A 118 10.58 1.79 8.11
N GLU A 119 10.67 1.38 9.37
CA GLU A 119 10.06 2.11 10.50
C GLU A 119 10.67 3.51 10.62
N THR A 120 12.00 3.63 10.64
CA THR A 120 12.67 4.93 10.81
C THR A 120 12.47 5.85 9.61
N LEU A 121 12.71 5.38 8.39
CA LEU A 121 12.63 6.20 7.18
C LEU A 121 11.18 6.53 6.80
N GLY A 122 10.28 5.54 6.87
CA GLY A 122 8.86 5.75 6.57
C GLY A 122 8.22 6.68 7.59
N PHE A 123 8.50 6.52 8.89
CA PHE A 123 7.97 7.45 9.90
C PHE A 123 8.54 8.87 9.69
N ALA A 124 9.84 8.99 9.41
CA ALA A 124 10.44 10.29 9.13
C ALA A 124 9.82 10.98 7.91
N TYR A 125 9.57 10.23 6.83
CA TYR A 125 8.85 10.73 5.65
C TYR A 125 7.46 11.25 6.00
N TRP A 126 6.64 10.46 6.70
CA TRP A 126 5.27 10.87 7.06
C TRP A 126 5.21 12.04 8.03
N MET A 127 6.18 12.18 8.93
CA MET A 127 6.22 13.29 9.89
C MET A 127 6.74 14.59 9.30
N THR A 128 7.66 14.53 8.33
CA THR A 128 8.36 15.71 7.78
C THR A 128 7.89 16.12 6.39
N GLY A 129 7.42 15.16 5.58
CA GLY A 129 7.19 15.34 4.15
C GLY A 129 8.47 15.40 3.31
N GLU A 130 9.64 15.12 3.87
CA GLU A 130 10.90 15.14 3.12
C GLU A 130 11.04 13.88 2.24
N GLU A 131 10.88 14.05 0.93
CA GLU A 131 10.90 12.96 -0.06
C GLU A 131 12.18 12.10 0.01
N ARG A 132 13.33 12.67 0.40
CA ARG A 132 14.60 11.93 0.51
C ARG A 132 14.51 10.70 1.43
N PHE A 133 13.69 10.74 2.47
CA PHE A 133 13.53 9.61 3.38
C PHE A 133 12.74 8.49 2.70
N GLY A 134 11.63 8.85 2.03
CA GLY A 134 10.80 7.91 1.28
C GLY A 134 11.56 7.28 0.11
N ASP A 135 12.25 8.10 -0.70
CA ASP A 135 13.05 7.63 -1.83
C ASP A 135 14.16 6.66 -1.39
N HIS A 136 14.86 6.98 -0.31
CA HIS A 136 15.92 6.11 0.20
C HIS A 136 15.37 4.82 0.82
N GLY A 137 14.24 4.90 1.53
CA GLY A 137 13.49 3.74 2.03
C GLY A 137 13.06 2.82 0.89
N ALA A 138 12.49 3.37 -0.18
CA ALA A 138 12.09 2.60 -1.37
C ALA A 138 13.28 1.91 -2.04
N GLN A 139 14.42 2.58 -2.15
CA GLN A 139 15.65 1.98 -2.68
C GLN A 139 16.12 0.79 -1.83
N LEU A 140 16.14 0.94 -0.51
CA LEU A 140 16.51 -0.12 0.43
C LEU A 140 15.53 -1.30 0.39
N LEU A 141 14.24 -1.02 0.28
CA LEU A 141 13.19 -2.04 0.19
C LEU A 141 13.36 -2.88 -1.09
N VAL A 142 13.51 -2.22 -2.24
CA VAL A 142 13.70 -2.88 -3.53
C VAL A 142 15.00 -3.68 -3.54
N ALA A 143 16.10 -3.10 -3.03
CA ALA A 143 17.37 -3.81 -2.90
C ALA A 143 17.25 -5.05 -2.01
N SER A 144 16.55 -4.92 -0.87
CA SER A 144 16.32 -6.02 0.07
C SER A 144 15.51 -7.17 -0.52
N ALA A 145 14.42 -6.84 -1.22
CA ALA A 145 13.59 -7.82 -1.91
C ALA A 145 14.35 -8.57 -3.03
N ARG A 146 15.30 -7.89 -3.69
CA ARG A 146 16.19 -8.50 -4.69
C ARG A 146 17.30 -9.33 -4.07
N ALA A 147 17.86 -8.91 -2.95
CA ALA A 147 18.97 -9.60 -2.28
C ALA A 147 18.53 -10.90 -1.60
N LEU A 148 17.31 -10.95 -1.08
CA LEU A 148 16.72 -12.11 -0.41
C LEU A 148 15.28 -12.35 -0.90
N PRO A 149 15.10 -12.81 -2.16
CA PRO A 149 13.77 -13.15 -2.65
C PRO A 149 13.17 -14.31 -1.86
N ALA A 150 11.84 -14.48 -1.93
CA ALA A 150 11.15 -15.59 -1.25
C ALA A 150 11.65 -16.98 -1.65
N THR A 151 12.28 -17.10 -2.82
CA THR A 151 12.89 -18.33 -3.35
C THR A 151 14.33 -18.54 -2.89
N ASP A 152 14.92 -17.61 -2.13
CA ASP A 152 16.28 -17.75 -1.61
C ASP A 152 16.37 -18.87 -0.58
N GLU A 153 17.27 -19.83 -0.79
CA GLU A 153 17.42 -20.98 0.11
C GLU A 153 17.80 -20.58 1.55
N ARG A 154 18.57 -19.50 1.73
CA ARG A 154 18.95 -18.99 3.06
C ARG A 154 17.71 -18.49 3.80
N MET A 155 16.79 -17.85 3.08
CA MET A 155 15.50 -17.42 3.62
C MET A 155 14.59 -18.62 3.90
N ALA A 156 14.54 -19.61 3.01
CA ALA A 156 13.75 -20.83 3.20
C ALA A 156 14.19 -21.63 4.44
N GLN A 157 15.49 -21.66 4.72
CA GLN A 157 16.07 -22.33 5.89
C GLN A 157 16.03 -21.49 7.18
N SER A 158 15.65 -20.22 7.09
CA SER A 158 15.52 -19.36 8.27
C SER A 158 14.39 -19.80 9.19
N TYR A 159 14.53 -19.49 10.48
CA TYR A 159 13.45 -19.69 11.44
C TYR A 159 12.18 -18.96 10.98
N ALA A 160 11.01 -19.53 11.33
CA ALA A 160 9.73 -18.92 11.03
C ALA A 160 9.63 -17.47 11.54
N GLY A 161 10.15 -17.20 12.75
CA GLY A 161 10.24 -15.84 13.29
C GLY A 161 11.12 -14.92 12.44
N GLY A 162 12.24 -15.40 11.91
CA GLY A 162 13.11 -14.60 11.05
C GLY A 162 12.45 -14.26 9.71
N ARG A 163 11.71 -15.20 9.13
CA ARG A 163 10.89 -14.92 7.94
C ARG A 163 9.77 -13.91 8.26
N GLY A 164 9.18 -13.99 9.46
CA GLY A 164 8.22 -13.02 9.95
C GLY A 164 8.81 -11.61 10.11
N ASP A 165 10.01 -11.48 10.69
CA ASP A 165 10.73 -10.21 10.78
C ASP A 165 10.98 -9.60 9.38
N PHE A 166 11.34 -10.43 8.40
CA PHE A 166 11.53 -9.98 7.02
C PHE A 166 10.21 -9.55 6.36
N MET A 167 9.14 -10.34 6.51
CA MET A 167 7.81 -9.98 6.00
C MET A 167 7.27 -8.70 6.62
N ARG A 168 7.51 -8.46 7.92
CA ARG A 168 7.15 -7.20 8.59
C ARG A 168 7.87 -6.02 7.94
N GLY A 169 9.18 -6.12 7.73
CA GLY A 169 9.94 -5.07 7.07
C GLY A 169 9.41 -4.77 5.66
N LEU A 170 9.11 -5.81 4.88
CA LEU A 170 8.51 -5.65 3.55
C LEU A 170 7.11 -4.99 3.61
N ALA A 171 6.28 -5.39 4.55
CA ALA A 171 4.93 -4.84 4.70
C ALA A 171 4.94 -3.36 5.09
N LEU A 172 5.79 -2.98 6.06
CA LEU A 172 5.95 -1.59 6.47
C LEU A 172 6.50 -0.73 5.33
N GLY A 173 7.56 -1.16 4.66
CA GLY A 173 8.15 -0.37 3.57
C GLY A 173 7.26 -0.26 2.32
N TYR A 174 6.35 -1.21 2.10
CA TYR A 174 5.38 -1.11 1.01
C TYR A 174 4.21 -0.16 1.35
N ASP A 175 3.85 -0.10 2.63
CA ASP A 175 2.72 0.70 3.11
C ASP A 175 3.08 2.16 3.45
N TRP A 176 4.30 2.39 3.96
CA TRP A 176 4.78 3.69 4.42
C TRP A 176 5.63 4.39 3.37
#